data_AF-A0A6U2YX45-F1
#
_entry.id   AF-A0A6U2YX45-F1
#
_cell.length_a   1.000
_cell.length_b   1.000
_cell.length_c   1.000
_cell.angle_alpha   90.00
_cell.angle_beta   90.00
_cell.angle_gamma   90.00
#
_symmetry.space_group_name_H-M   'P 1'
#
loop_
_entity.id
_entity.type
_entity.pdbx_description
1 polymer ?
#
loop_
_entity_poly.entity_id
_entity_poly.type
_entity_poly.pdbx_seq_one_letter_code
_entity_poly.pdbx_strand_id
1 'polypeptide(L)'
;LIKKGTSCYNEAIRLGEKAYDEFYDKEGWTPNCLDFMQHLSNRYFNRAMFLLQVKDDHGKCNELEQLGIRDLEIARDMDNEVIAYGEEIGWNSADRAEAVFNVGLVRIRGHILLVEMGFADAWDIDEKIADLYQLLTDESSKLNSELFREITYAGRLQELEAEMMRYALVKKDIKLAAQLAIRPLLEDEYVFLPTEIQAVVSLMAYVESSELDLDTSSRAVLRHHLKELGQNLKNEKMRVDSVCSGGVKSENVSASMANVFSASFEFTSDRSASAAETRLASQALEPDKAFFTNQVVIMEQF
;
A
#
# COMPACT_ATOMS: atom_id res chain seq x y z
N LEU A 1 -9.10 14.55 -21.76
CA LEU A 1 -8.64 14.24 -20.39
C LEU A 1 -7.14 13.92 -20.36
N ILE A 2 -6.68 12.91 -21.09
CA ILE A 2 -5.28 12.42 -21.13
C ILE A 2 -4.26 13.54 -21.38
N LYS A 3 -4.47 14.36 -22.42
CA LYS A 3 -3.59 15.50 -22.73
C LYS A 3 -3.46 16.50 -21.57
N LYS A 4 -4.57 16.80 -20.88
CA LYS A 4 -4.59 17.72 -19.73
C LYS A 4 -3.85 17.10 -18.55
N GLY A 5 -4.15 15.85 -18.20
CA GLY A 5 -3.46 15.13 -17.11
C GLY A 5 -1.95 15.04 -17.33
N THR A 6 -1.54 14.63 -18.53
CA THR A 6 -0.13 14.57 -18.93
C THR A 6 0.55 15.95 -18.81
N SER A 7 -0.10 17.01 -19.28
CA SER A 7 0.44 18.37 -19.17
C SER A 7 0.60 18.83 -17.72
N CYS A 8 -0.35 18.50 -16.84
CA CYS A 8 -0.27 18.86 -15.43
C CYS A 8 0.88 18.14 -14.72
N TYR A 9 1.05 16.84 -14.94
CA TYR A 9 2.18 16.10 -14.35
C TYR A 9 3.53 16.58 -14.90
N ASN A 10 3.62 16.85 -16.20
CA ASN A 10 4.85 17.37 -16.80
C ASN A 10 5.26 18.72 -16.19
N GLU A 11 4.31 19.62 -16.01
CA GLU A 11 4.59 20.92 -15.40
C GLU A 11 4.96 20.78 -13.92
N ALA A 12 4.24 19.93 -13.17
CA ALA A 12 4.54 19.68 -11.76
C ALA A 12 5.94 19.08 -11.55
N ILE A 13 6.34 18.13 -12.40
CA ILE A 13 7.68 17.52 -12.37
C ILE A 13 8.73 18.56 -12.76
N ARG A 14 8.55 19.29 -13.86
CA ARG A 14 9.49 20.31 -14.33
C ARG A 14 9.76 21.39 -13.26
N LEU A 15 8.70 21.86 -12.60
CA LEU A 15 8.82 22.82 -11.50
C LEU A 15 9.47 22.18 -10.27
N GLY A 16 9.15 20.92 -9.98
CA GLY A 16 9.74 20.15 -8.89
C GLY A 16 11.24 19.93 -9.07
N GLU A 17 11.70 19.53 -10.25
CA GLU A 17 13.12 19.36 -10.57
C GLU A 17 13.88 20.67 -10.41
N LYS A 18 13.38 21.75 -11.01
CA LYS A 18 14.02 23.06 -10.90
C LYS A 18 14.13 23.51 -9.44
N ALA A 19 13.08 23.33 -8.65
CA ALA A 19 13.07 23.70 -7.24
C ALA A 19 13.99 22.78 -6.41
N TYR A 20 14.09 21.49 -6.76
CA TYR A 20 15.02 20.55 -6.13
C TYR A 20 16.47 20.97 -6.37
N ASP A 21 16.84 21.28 -7.62
CA ASP A 21 18.20 21.71 -7.96
C ASP A 21 18.59 22.97 -7.17
N GLU A 22 17.72 23.98 -7.16
CA GLU A 22 17.93 25.23 -6.40
C GLU A 22 18.04 24.99 -4.89
N PHE A 23 17.29 24.02 -4.36
CA PHE A 23 17.30 23.67 -2.95
C PHE A 23 18.57 22.89 -2.57
N TYR A 24 18.94 21.90 -3.38
CA TYR A 24 20.15 21.10 -3.20
C TYR A 24 21.42 21.95 -3.28
N ASP A 25 21.51 22.85 -4.27
CA ASP A 25 22.64 23.76 -4.42
C ASP A 25 22.85 24.66 -3.18
N LYS A 26 21.77 24.93 -2.44
CA LYS A 26 21.78 25.80 -1.27
C LYS A 26 22.05 25.05 0.04
N GLU A 27 21.39 23.92 0.25
CA GLU A 27 21.40 23.21 1.54
C GLU A 27 22.24 21.93 1.54
N GLY A 28 22.54 21.37 0.36
CA GLY A 28 23.14 20.04 0.22
C GLY A 28 22.23 18.93 0.72
N TRP A 29 22.82 17.81 1.15
CA TRP A 29 22.09 16.69 1.73
C TRP A 29 21.62 17.03 3.15
N THR A 30 20.35 17.38 3.27
CA THR A 30 19.64 17.61 4.54
C THR A 30 18.36 16.79 4.58
N PRO A 31 17.79 16.51 5.77
CA PRO A 31 16.46 15.91 5.91
C PRO A 31 15.40 16.56 5.01
N ASN A 32 15.34 17.90 4.98
CA ASN A 32 14.38 18.63 4.15
C ASN A 32 14.61 18.41 2.65
N CYS A 33 15.88 18.30 2.22
CA CYS A 33 16.23 18.03 0.83
C CYS A 33 15.77 16.62 0.42
N LEU A 34 15.99 15.65 1.30
CA LEU A 34 15.60 14.27 1.08
C LEU A 34 14.07 14.09 1.11
N ASP A 35 13.35 14.79 1.99
CA ASP A 35 11.88 14.88 1.95
C ASP A 35 11.39 15.48 0.62
N PHE A 36 12.06 16.53 0.14
CA PHE A 36 11.74 17.14 -1.14
C PHE A 36 11.95 16.14 -2.30
N MET A 37 13.06 15.41 -2.30
CA MET A 37 13.34 14.36 -3.27
C MET A 37 12.27 13.25 -3.21
N GLN A 38 11.85 12.84 -2.01
CA GLN A 38 10.77 11.86 -1.84
C GLN A 38 9.45 12.33 -2.45
N HIS A 39 9.11 13.62 -2.32
CA HIS A 39 7.96 14.22 -2.99
C HIS A 39 8.12 14.24 -4.52
N LEU A 40 9.31 14.50 -5.04
CA LEU A 40 9.57 14.44 -6.48
C LEU A 40 9.45 13.01 -7.01
N SER A 41 10.00 12.02 -6.31
CA SER A 41 9.80 10.59 -6.58
C SER A 41 8.32 10.23 -6.65
N ASN A 42 7.52 10.68 -5.68
CA ASN A 42 6.06 10.45 -5.68
C ASN A 42 5.36 11.05 -6.92
N ARG A 43 5.81 12.21 -7.42
CA ARG A 43 5.25 12.80 -8.66
C ARG A 43 5.58 11.95 -9.88
N TYR A 44 6.81 11.44 -9.96
CA TYR A 44 7.25 10.52 -11.01
C TYR A 44 6.42 9.24 -10.99
N PHE A 45 6.31 8.59 -9.82
CA PHE A 45 5.49 7.40 -9.65
C PHE A 45 4.02 7.63 -10.04
N ASN A 46 3.42 8.73 -9.58
CA ASN A 46 2.02 9.04 -9.89
C ASN A 46 1.81 9.33 -11.39
N ARG A 47 2.76 10.02 -12.05
CA ARG A 47 2.71 10.21 -13.51
C ARG A 47 2.81 8.87 -14.22
N ALA A 48 3.72 7.98 -13.78
CA ALA A 48 3.86 6.66 -14.35
C ALA A 48 2.55 5.85 -14.29
N MET A 49 1.96 5.76 -13.09
CA MET A 49 0.70 5.04 -12.89
C MET A 49 -0.41 5.60 -13.77
N PHE A 50 -0.52 6.93 -13.86
CA PHE A 50 -1.48 7.58 -14.74
C PHE A 50 -1.26 7.22 -16.22
N LEU A 51 -0.02 7.32 -16.71
CA LEU A 51 0.33 7.06 -18.11
C LEU A 51 0.05 5.61 -18.50
N LEU A 52 0.45 4.66 -17.66
CA LEU A 52 0.28 3.23 -17.92
C LEU A 52 -1.20 2.81 -17.90
N GLN A 53 -2.04 3.46 -17.10
CA GLN A 53 -3.48 3.21 -17.07
C GLN A 53 -4.24 3.75 -18.28
N VAL A 54 -3.81 4.88 -18.84
CA VAL A 54 -4.54 5.56 -19.94
C VAL A 54 -3.93 5.32 -21.32
N LYS A 55 -2.84 4.53 -21.42
CA LYS A 55 -2.06 4.36 -22.64
C LYS A 55 -2.89 3.84 -23.82
N ASP A 56 -3.81 2.91 -23.56
CA ASP A 56 -4.61 2.25 -24.60
C ASP A 56 -5.68 3.18 -25.20
N ASP A 57 -6.04 4.25 -24.48
CA ASP A 57 -6.94 5.31 -24.96
C ASP A 57 -6.21 6.42 -25.72
N HIS A 58 -4.89 6.29 -25.92
CA HIS A 58 -4.06 7.29 -26.58
C HIS A 58 -3.51 6.80 -27.92
N GLY A 59 -3.52 7.66 -28.94
CA GLY A 59 -3.01 7.33 -30.29
C GLY A 59 -1.50 7.06 -30.37
N LYS A 60 -0.78 7.17 -29.25
CA LYS A 60 0.66 6.90 -29.10
C LYS A 60 0.90 6.02 -27.87
N CYS A 61 0.20 4.89 -27.78
CA CYS A 61 0.25 3.98 -26.63
C CYS A 61 1.71 3.60 -26.25
N ASN A 62 2.52 3.18 -27.22
CA ASN A 62 3.92 2.80 -26.98
C ASN A 62 4.78 3.92 -26.40
N GLU A 63 4.57 5.18 -26.81
CA GLU A 63 5.31 6.32 -26.26
C GLU A 63 4.93 6.58 -24.80
N LEU A 64 3.64 6.45 -24.45
CA LEU A 64 3.17 6.62 -23.08
C LEU A 64 3.63 5.47 -22.18
N GLU A 65 3.66 4.24 -22.71
CA GLU A 65 4.18 3.08 -21.99
C GLU A 65 5.65 3.26 -21.67
N GLN A 66 6.48 3.57 -22.66
CA GLN A 66 7.91 3.82 -22.46
C GLN A 66 8.18 4.95 -21.46
N LEU A 67 7.42 6.05 -21.55
CA LEU A 67 7.54 7.15 -20.61
C LEU A 67 7.12 6.74 -19.19
N GLY A 68 6.03 5.97 -19.06
CA GLY A 68 5.56 5.47 -17.76
C GLY A 68 6.57 4.53 -17.10
N ILE A 69 7.14 3.59 -17.86
CA ILE A 69 8.19 2.68 -17.35
C ILE A 69 9.42 3.47 -16.90
N ARG A 70 9.88 4.42 -17.72
CA ARG A 70 11.01 5.31 -17.35
C ARG A 70 10.73 6.07 -16.05
N ASP A 71 9.51 6.55 -15.85
CA ASP A 71 9.15 7.28 -14.64
C ASP A 71 9.11 6.38 -13.39
N LEU A 72 8.75 5.10 -13.52
CA LEU A 72 8.87 4.13 -12.43
C LEU A 72 10.34 3.89 -12.06
N GLU A 73 11.23 3.79 -13.05
CA GLU A 73 12.67 3.65 -12.83
C GLU A 73 13.23 4.88 -12.07
N ILE A 74 12.89 6.09 -12.53
CA ILE A 74 13.31 7.33 -11.85
C ILE A 74 12.79 7.38 -10.41
N ALA A 75 11.52 7.04 -10.18
CA ALA A 75 10.95 7.03 -8.84
C ALA A 75 11.66 6.03 -7.93
N ARG A 76 11.96 4.82 -8.43
CA ARG A 76 12.71 3.81 -7.68
C ARG A 76 14.13 4.28 -7.35
N ASP A 77 14.83 4.86 -8.33
CA ASP A 77 16.20 5.33 -8.13
C ASP A 77 16.24 6.46 -7.08
N MET A 78 15.30 7.40 -7.15
CA MET A 78 15.13 8.43 -6.13
C MET A 78 14.78 7.84 -4.75
N ASP A 79 13.86 6.87 -4.67
CA ASP A 79 13.50 6.23 -3.39
C ASP A 79 14.75 5.59 -2.73
N ASN A 80 15.60 4.93 -3.53
CA ASN A 80 16.85 4.33 -3.08
C ASN A 80 17.87 5.39 -2.64
N GLU A 81 18.01 6.49 -3.38
CA GLU A 81 18.88 7.62 -3.01
C GLU A 81 18.44 8.26 -1.68
N VAL A 82 17.14 8.47 -1.48
CA VAL A 82 16.61 9.02 -0.23
C VAL A 82 16.96 8.13 0.96
N ILE A 83 16.89 6.80 0.80
CA ILE A 83 17.31 5.83 1.84
C ILE A 83 18.82 5.92 2.05
N ALA A 84 19.62 5.76 1.01
CA ALA A 84 21.08 5.70 1.10
C ALA A 84 21.70 6.97 1.72
N TYR A 85 21.31 8.16 1.22
CA TYR A 85 21.82 9.41 1.76
C TYR A 85 21.22 9.73 3.13
N GLY A 86 19.99 9.30 3.41
CA GLY A 86 19.40 9.42 4.74
C GLY A 86 20.19 8.65 5.79
N GLU A 87 20.60 7.42 5.48
CA GLU A 87 21.49 6.62 6.33
C GLU A 87 22.86 7.28 6.51
N GLU A 88 23.46 7.80 5.43
CA GLU A 88 24.79 8.43 5.44
C GLU A 88 24.84 9.66 6.38
N ILE A 89 23.82 10.52 6.35
CA ILE A 89 23.78 11.73 7.18
C ILE A 89 23.27 11.46 8.61
N GLY A 90 23.01 10.19 8.95
CA GLY A 90 22.45 9.81 10.26
C GLY A 90 21.04 10.35 10.48
N TRP A 91 20.28 10.56 9.40
CA TRP A 91 18.87 10.93 9.51
C TRP A 91 18.10 9.70 10.02
N ASN A 92 17.91 9.66 11.34
CA ASN A 92 17.47 8.50 12.09
C ASN A 92 16.28 7.78 11.43
N SER A 93 16.44 6.48 11.21
CA SER A 93 15.39 5.57 10.70
C SER A 93 14.10 5.61 11.52
N ALA A 94 14.19 5.91 12.82
CA ALA A 94 13.04 6.00 13.72
C ALA A 94 12.07 7.14 13.35
N ASP A 95 12.58 8.31 12.93
CA ASP A 95 11.75 9.47 12.58
C ASP A 95 11.11 9.32 11.19
N ARG A 96 11.62 8.39 10.37
CA ARG A 96 11.18 8.15 8.98
C ARG A 96 10.46 6.82 8.81
N ALA A 97 10.40 5.95 9.82
CA ALA A 97 9.81 4.62 9.69
C ALA A 97 8.38 4.68 9.12
N GLU A 98 7.58 5.65 9.58
CA GLU A 98 6.26 5.92 9.02
C GLU A 98 6.30 6.31 7.52
N ALA A 99 7.16 7.26 7.14
CA ALA A 99 7.25 7.71 5.76
C ALA A 99 7.78 6.62 4.82
N VAL A 100 8.78 5.85 5.24
CA VAL A 100 9.29 4.69 4.49
C VAL A 100 8.19 3.65 4.30
N PHE A 101 7.48 3.30 5.37
CA PHE A 101 6.37 2.36 5.30
C PHE A 101 5.27 2.83 4.34
N ASN A 102 4.82 4.07 4.49
CA ASN A 102 3.75 4.63 3.66
C ASN A 102 4.15 4.71 2.18
N VAL A 103 5.38 5.14 1.87
CA VAL A 103 5.89 5.16 0.49
C VAL A 103 5.98 3.75 -0.06
N GLY A 104 6.61 2.82 0.67
CA GLY A 104 6.74 1.42 0.24
C GLY A 104 5.38 0.77 -0.03
N LEU A 105 4.40 1.00 0.83
CA LEU A 105 3.05 0.46 0.69
C LEU A 105 2.35 1.02 -0.56
N VAL A 106 2.51 2.32 -0.84
CA VAL A 106 2.01 2.94 -2.08
C VAL A 106 2.68 2.35 -3.32
N ARG A 107 4.00 2.10 -3.27
CA ARG A 107 4.72 1.44 -4.37
C ARG A 107 4.19 0.03 -4.63
N ILE A 108 4.05 -0.79 -3.58
CA ILE A 108 3.48 -2.14 -3.66
C ILE A 108 2.10 -2.10 -4.30
N ARG A 109 1.21 -1.22 -3.82
CA ARG A 109 -0.16 -1.04 -4.36
C ARG A 109 -0.15 -0.74 -5.86
N GLY A 110 0.69 0.19 -6.29
CA GLY A 110 0.79 0.55 -7.71
C GLY A 110 1.38 -0.59 -8.55
N HIS A 111 2.42 -1.27 -8.08
CA HIS A 111 3.00 -2.40 -8.80
C HIS A 111 2.05 -3.58 -8.92
N ILE A 112 1.31 -3.94 -7.85
CA ILE A 112 0.25 -4.96 -7.92
C ILE A 112 -0.77 -4.60 -9.00
N LEU A 113 -1.20 -3.33 -9.05
CA LEU A 113 -2.14 -2.85 -10.07
C LEU A 113 -1.57 -3.01 -11.49
N LEU A 114 -0.28 -2.78 -11.71
CA LEU A 114 0.35 -3.04 -13.01
C LEU A 114 0.30 -4.54 -13.38
N VAL A 115 0.58 -5.42 -12.43
CA VAL A 115 0.49 -6.87 -12.69
C VAL A 115 -0.96 -7.29 -12.95
N GLU A 116 -1.94 -6.74 -12.22
CA GLU A 116 -3.38 -6.93 -12.48
C GLU A 116 -3.78 -6.50 -13.91
N MET A 117 -3.14 -5.46 -14.44
CA MET A 117 -3.33 -4.96 -15.82
C MET A 117 -2.60 -5.81 -16.88
N GLY A 118 -1.83 -6.83 -16.48
CA GLY A 118 -1.13 -7.74 -17.38
C GLY A 118 0.31 -7.34 -17.70
N PHE A 119 0.90 -6.37 -16.99
CA PHE A 119 2.33 -6.15 -17.06
C PHE A 119 3.09 -7.31 -16.42
N ALA A 120 4.33 -7.54 -16.87
CA ALA A 120 5.21 -8.50 -16.22
C ALA A 120 5.50 -8.06 -14.79
N ASP A 121 5.57 -9.05 -13.90
CA ASP A 121 6.00 -8.81 -12.53
C ASP A 121 7.54 -8.71 -12.48
N ALA A 122 8.03 -7.49 -12.72
CA ALA A 122 9.44 -7.14 -12.75
C ALA A 122 9.79 -6.06 -11.71
N TRP A 123 8.95 -5.93 -10.67
CA TRP A 123 8.99 -4.81 -9.72
C TRP A 123 9.39 -5.21 -8.30
N ASP A 124 9.89 -6.44 -8.15
CA ASP A 124 10.38 -7.02 -6.90
C ASP A 124 9.38 -6.86 -5.74
N ILE A 125 8.09 -7.12 -6.01
CA ILE A 125 6.99 -6.91 -5.05
C ILE A 125 7.20 -7.76 -3.79
N ASP A 126 7.66 -9.01 -3.96
CA ASP A 126 8.01 -9.91 -2.85
C ASP A 126 9.09 -9.32 -1.92
N GLU A 127 10.15 -8.75 -2.50
CA GLU A 127 11.23 -8.12 -1.73
C GLU A 127 10.71 -6.90 -0.97
N LYS A 128 9.91 -6.06 -1.61
CA LYS A 128 9.31 -4.87 -0.96
C LYS A 128 8.36 -5.25 0.18
N ILE A 129 7.57 -6.31 0.03
CA ILE A 129 6.72 -6.83 1.11
C ILE A 129 7.59 -7.30 2.28
N ALA A 130 8.65 -8.05 2.00
CA ALA A 130 9.58 -8.54 3.02
C ALA A 130 10.28 -7.38 3.76
N ASP A 131 10.72 -6.35 3.04
CA ASP A 131 11.34 -5.15 3.60
C ASP A 131 10.39 -4.41 4.56
N LEU A 132 9.13 -4.21 4.16
CA LEU A 132 8.13 -3.57 5.01
C LEU A 132 7.76 -4.42 6.23
N TYR A 133 7.68 -5.74 6.07
CA TYR A 133 7.43 -6.65 7.18
C TYR A 133 8.60 -6.62 8.19
N GLN A 134 9.84 -6.60 7.70
CA GLN A 134 11.02 -6.47 8.55
C GLN A 134 11.02 -5.12 9.28
N LEU A 135 10.69 -4.03 8.58
CA LEU A 135 10.54 -2.70 9.18
C LEU A 135 9.51 -2.72 10.32
N LEU A 136 8.33 -3.31 10.10
CA LEU A 136 7.32 -3.45 11.16
C LEU A 136 7.85 -4.20 12.37
N THR A 137 8.56 -5.31 12.14
CA THR A 137 9.15 -6.15 13.18
C THR A 137 10.20 -5.38 13.99
N ASP A 138 11.12 -4.70 13.31
CA ASP A 138 12.20 -3.94 13.94
C ASP A 138 11.65 -2.78 14.77
N GLU A 139 10.67 -2.05 14.24
CA GLU A 139 10.01 -0.94 14.94
C GLU A 139 9.19 -1.43 16.13
N SER A 140 8.62 -2.64 16.10
CA SER A 140 7.77 -3.17 17.18
C SER A 140 8.51 -3.31 18.52
N SER A 141 9.84 -3.45 18.45
CA SER A 141 10.72 -3.53 19.62
C SER A 141 11.01 -2.17 20.27
N LYS A 142 10.68 -1.06 19.59
CA LYS A 142 10.94 0.31 20.03
C LYS A 142 9.76 0.86 20.81
N LEU A 143 10.02 1.43 21.98
CA LEU A 143 8.98 1.94 22.90
C LEU A 143 8.14 3.08 22.30
N ASN A 144 8.74 3.92 21.45
CA ASN A 144 8.12 5.12 20.87
C ASN A 144 8.42 5.21 19.36
N SER A 145 8.06 4.18 18.60
CA SER A 145 8.19 4.25 17.14
C SER A 145 7.17 5.24 16.57
N GLU A 146 7.63 6.16 15.71
CA GLU A 146 6.73 7.06 14.97
C GLU A 146 5.77 6.30 14.05
N LEU A 147 6.17 5.11 13.56
CA LEU A 147 5.34 4.23 12.73
C LEU A 147 4.02 3.86 13.41
N PHE A 148 4.04 3.75 14.74
CA PHE A 148 2.89 3.34 15.55
C PHE A 148 2.21 4.45 16.34
N ARG A 149 2.55 5.71 16.07
CA ARG A 149 1.99 6.86 16.80
C ARG A 149 0.48 6.99 16.60
N GLU A 150 0.02 6.73 15.37
CA GLU A 150 -1.37 6.93 14.95
C GLU A 150 -2.11 5.61 14.71
N ILE A 151 -1.40 4.61 14.21
CA ILE A 151 -1.94 3.28 13.90
C ILE A 151 -1.11 2.24 14.63
N THR A 152 -1.73 1.31 15.34
CA THR A 152 -1.01 0.27 16.08
C THR A 152 -0.23 -0.66 15.15
N TYR A 153 0.69 -1.45 15.69
CA TYR A 153 1.38 -2.51 14.94
C TYR A 153 0.40 -3.41 14.19
N ALA A 154 -0.67 -3.88 14.86
CA ALA A 154 -1.69 -4.71 14.24
C ALA A 154 -2.38 -4.01 13.06
N GLY A 155 -2.70 -2.72 13.20
CA GLY A 155 -3.26 -1.94 12.10
C GLY A 155 -2.30 -1.81 10.90
N ARG A 156 -1.02 -1.52 11.14
CA ARG A 156 -0.02 -1.45 10.06
C ARG A 156 0.20 -2.80 9.39
N LEU A 157 0.18 -3.89 10.17
CA LEU A 157 0.25 -5.25 9.62
C LEU A 157 -0.98 -5.56 8.74
N GLN A 158 -2.19 -5.19 9.17
CA GLN A 158 -3.39 -5.33 8.35
C GLN A 158 -3.30 -4.57 7.01
N GLU A 159 -2.69 -3.38 7.00
CA GLU A 159 -2.48 -2.63 5.75
C GLU A 159 -1.57 -3.39 4.78
N LEU A 160 -0.48 -3.97 5.28
CA LEU A 160 0.45 -4.75 4.47
C LEU A 160 -0.18 -6.07 4.00
N GLU A 161 -0.88 -6.78 4.89
CA GLU A 161 -1.53 -8.05 4.58
C GLU A 161 -2.65 -7.91 3.54
N ALA A 162 -3.35 -6.78 3.52
CA ALA A 162 -4.29 -6.48 2.45
C ALA A 162 -3.62 -6.55 1.07
N GLU A 163 -2.43 -5.99 0.94
CA GLU A 163 -1.68 -6.04 -0.31
C GLU A 163 -1.05 -7.42 -0.56
N MET A 164 -0.60 -8.13 0.48
CA MET A 164 -0.14 -9.52 0.36
C MET A 164 -1.24 -10.44 -0.18
N MET A 165 -2.47 -10.31 0.32
CA MET A 165 -3.63 -11.04 -0.16
C MET A 165 -3.91 -10.75 -1.64
N ARG A 166 -3.91 -9.47 -2.04
CA ARG A 166 -4.09 -9.08 -3.45
C ARG A 166 -3.01 -9.68 -4.34
N TYR A 167 -1.76 -9.56 -3.92
CA TYR A 167 -0.63 -10.04 -4.71
C TYR A 167 -0.63 -11.57 -4.85
N ALA A 168 -0.96 -12.32 -3.79
CA ALA A 168 -1.12 -13.77 -3.84
C ALA A 168 -2.22 -14.19 -4.84
N LEU A 169 -3.35 -13.48 -4.87
CA LEU A 169 -4.40 -13.73 -5.87
C LEU A 169 -3.93 -13.47 -7.30
N VAL A 170 -3.17 -12.39 -7.53
CA VAL A 170 -2.58 -12.09 -8.83
C VAL A 170 -1.59 -13.17 -9.29
N LYS A 171 -0.82 -13.72 -8.35
CA LYS A 171 0.06 -14.88 -8.56
C LYS A 171 -0.67 -16.21 -8.69
N LYS A 172 -1.99 -16.22 -8.51
CA LYS A 172 -2.85 -17.42 -8.47
C LYS A 172 -2.50 -18.37 -7.33
N ASP A 173 -1.86 -17.88 -6.28
CA ASP A 173 -1.69 -18.61 -5.02
C ASP A 173 -2.91 -18.36 -4.12
N ILE A 174 -4.02 -19.01 -4.49
CA ILE A 174 -5.31 -18.81 -3.84
C ILE A 174 -5.26 -19.31 -2.39
N LYS A 175 -4.51 -20.39 -2.12
CA LYS A 175 -4.32 -20.94 -0.79
C LYS A 175 -3.63 -19.96 0.14
N LEU A 176 -2.51 -19.37 -0.28
CA LEU A 176 -1.81 -18.37 0.52
C LEU A 176 -2.70 -17.15 0.79
N ALA A 177 -3.41 -16.65 -0.22
CA ALA A 177 -4.34 -15.53 -0.05
C ALA A 177 -5.42 -15.83 1.00
N ALA A 178 -5.98 -17.05 0.99
CA ALA A 178 -6.98 -17.48 1.96
C ALA A 178 -6.41 -17.63 3.38
N GLN A 179 -5.19 -18.18 3.51
CA GLN A 179 -4.50 -18.29 4.80
C GLN A 179 -4.26 -16.91 5.43
N LEU A 180 -3.78 -15.95 4.63
CA LEU A 180 -3.60 -14.56 5.05
C LEU A 180 -4.93 -13.90 5.45
N ALA A 181 -6.04 -14.23 4.77
CA ALA A 181 -7.35 -13.66 5.02
C ALA A 181 -7.99 -14.09 6.36
N ILE A 182 -7.63 -15.26 6.89
CA ILE A 182 -8.20 -15.78 8.13
C ILE A 182 -7.76 -14.94 9.33
N ARG A 183 -6.47 -14.58 9.40
CA ARG A 183 -5.87 -13.86 10.52
C ARG A 183 -6.60 -12.55 10.86
N PRO A 184 -6.78 -11.58 9.93
CA PRO A 184 -7.45 -10.32 10.26
C PRO A 184 -8.93 -10.53 10.63
N LEU A 185 -9.59 -11.58 10.14
CA LEU A 185 -11.01 -11.83 10.45
C LEU A 185 -11.23 -12.53 11.80
N LEU A 186 -10.24 -13.26 12.32
CA LEU A 186 -10.38 -14.04 13.55
C LEU A 186 -9.61 -13.48 14.74
N GLU A 187 -8.42 -12.93 14.49
CA GLU A 187 -7.48 -12.57 15.56
C GLU A 187 -7.55 -11.10 15.95
N ASP A 188 -7.97 -10.23 15.04
CA ASP A 188 -7.94 -8.79 15.28
C ASP A 188 -9.26 -8.29 15.89
N GLU A 189 -9.17 -7.57 17.01
CA GLU A 189 -10.34 -6.96 17.66
C GLU A 189 -10.99 -5.87 16.81
N TYR A 190 -10.18 -5.19 15.98
CA TYR A 190 -10.61 -4.15 15.06
C TYR A 190 -9.93 -4.35 13.72
N VAL A 191 -10.73 -4.49 12.67
CA VAL A 191 -10.26 -4.74 11.31
C VAL A 191 -10.49 -3.50 10.46
N PHE A 192 -9.47 -3.08 9.73
CA PHE A 192 -9.63 -2.05 8.73
C PHE A 192 -10.54 -2.54 7.59
N LEU A 193 -11.56 -1.75 7.28
CA LEU A 193 -12.56 -2.08 6.28
C LEU A 193 -11.96 -2.48 4.91
N PRO A 194 -10.90 -1.83 4.38
CA PRO A 194 -10.23 -2.29 3.17
C PRO A 194 -9.64 -3.71 3.31
N THR A 195 -9.00 -4.01 4.44
CA THR A 195 -8.44 -5.34 4.74
C THR A 195 -9.53 -6.39 4.84
N GLU A 196 -10.64 -6.07 5.51
CA GLU A 196 -11.79 -6.98 5.65
C GLU A 196 -12.42 -7.32 4.29
N ILE A 197 -12.62 -6.30 3.43
CA ILE A 197 -13.11 -6.50 2.06
C ILE A 197 -12.17 -7.42 1.29
N GLN A 198 -10.86 -7.20 1.40
CA GLN A 198 -9.87 -8.01 0.69
C GLN A 198 -9.79 -9.45 1.22
N ALA A 199 -9.96 -9.64 2.53
CA ALA A 199 -10.05 -10.96 3.14
C ALA A 199 -11.25 -11.74 2.60
N VAL A 200 -12.42 -11.11 2.52
CA VAL A 200 -13.62 -11.73 1.94
C VAL A 200 -13.43 -12.08 0.46
N VAL A 201 -12.78 -11.22 -0.33
CA VAL A 201 -12.45 -11.51 -1.73
C VAL A 201 -11.55 -12.74 -1.86
N SER A 202 -10.53 -12.84 -1.00
CA SER A 202 -9.57 -13.94 -1.00
C SER A 202 -10.22 -15.27 -0.59
N LEU A 203 -11.04 -15.27 0.47
CA LEU A 203 -11.80 -16.44 0.89
C LEU A 203 -12.82 -16.88 -0.16
N MET A 204 -13.48 -15.93 -0.82
CA MET A 204 -14.43 -16.25 -1.89
C MET A 204 -13.73 -16.91 -3.08
N ALA A 205 -12.55 -16.43 -3.48
CA ALA A 205 -11.73 -17.07 -4.51
C ALA A 205 -11.35 -18.50 -4.12
N TYR A 206 -11.02 -18.75 -2.85
CA TYR A 206 -10.69 -20.09 -2.36
C TYR A 206 -11.90 -21.03 -2.32
N VAL A 207 -13.07 -20.56 -1.90
CA VAL A 207 -14.34 -21.33 -1.93
C VAL A 207 -14.76 -21.68 -3.36
N GLU A 208 -14.41 -20.84 -4.34
CA GLU A 208 -14.66 -21.08 -5.75
C GLU A 208 -13.60 -21.94 -6.43
N SER A 209 -12.42 -22.08 -5.82
CA SER A 209 -11.33 -22.91 -6.31
C SER A 209 -11.65 -24.41 -6.19
N SER A 210 -10.96 -25.21 -6.99
CA SER A 210 -11.01 -26.67 -6.90
C SER A 210 -10.19 -27.23 -5.74
N GLU A 211 -9.40 -26.41 -5.04
CA GLU A 211 -8.50 -26.86 -3.97
C GLU A 211 -9.24 -27.18 -2.68
N LEU A 212 -10.42 -26.61 -2.49
CA LEU A 212 -11.22 -26.80 -1.30
C LEU A 212 -12.18 -27.99 -1.49
N ASP A 213 -11.88 -29.11 -0.83
CA ASP A 213 -12.70 -30.32 -0.81
C ASP A 213 -13.91 -30.15 0.11
N LEU A 214 -14.92 -29.43 -0.39
CA LEU A 214 -16.22 -29.28 0.24
C LEU A 214 -17.30 -29.87 -0.65
N ASP A 215 -18.31 -30.46 -0.03
CA ASP A 215 -19.52 -30.85 -0.73
C ASP A 215 -20.23 -29.61 -1.31
N THR A 216 -21.03 -29.84 -2.36
CA THR A 216 -21.72 -28.77 -3.10
C THR A 216 -22.61 -27.92 -2.21
N SER A 217 -23.23 -28.51 -1.17
CA SER A 217 -24.11 -27.78 -0.25
C SER A 217 -23.31 -26.85 0.65
N SER A 218 -22.27 -27.38 1.32
CA SER A 218 -21.40 -26.57 2.19
C SER A 218 -20.72 -25.43 1.42
N ARG A 219 -20.24 -25.70 0.20
CA ARG A 219 -19.67 -24.68 -0.68
C ARG A 219 -20.69 -23.59 -1.03
N ALA A 220 -21.94 -23.96 -1.33
CA ALA A 220 -23.00 -23.00 -1.65
C ALA A 220 -23.36 -22.10 -0.46
N VAL A 221 -23.41 -22.68 0.76
CA VAL A 221 -23.69 -21.94 2.00
C VAL A 221 -22.57 -20.94 2.30
N LEU A 222 -21.30 -21.36 2.27
CA LEU A 222 -20.16 -20.46 2.50
C LEU A 222 -20.11 -19.34 1.48
N ARG A 223 -20.32 -19.65 0.19
CA ARG A 223 -20.38 -18.65 -0.87
C ARG A 223 -21.49 -17.62 -0.62
N HIS A 224 -22.65 -18.05 -0.16
CA HIS A 224 -23.76 -17.16 0.14
C HIS A 224 -23.40 -16.19 1.26
N HIS A 225 -22.88 -16.69 2.39
CA HIS A 225 -22.49 -15.86 3.53
C HIS A 225 -21.36 -14.87 3.17
N LEU A 226 -20.32 -15.33 2.47
CA LEU A 226 -19.23 -14.45 2.04
C LEU A 226 -19.72 -13.36 1.08
N LYS A 227 -20.66 -13.68 0.18
CA LYS A 227 -21.26 -12.70 -0.72
C LYS A 227 -22.10 -11.67 0.02
N GLU A 228 -22.89 -12.09 1.00
CA GLU A 228 -23.68 -11.19 1.84
C GLU A 228 -22.76 -10.26 2.65
N LEU A 229 -21.76 -10.82 3.33
CA LEU A 229 -20.76 -10.06 4.08
C LEU A 229 -20.06 -9.05 3.16
N GLY A 230 -19.54 -9.49 2.02
CA GLY A 230 -18.88 -8.60 1.06
C GLY A 230 -19.77 -7.48 0.53
N GLN A 231 -21.08 -7.71 0.37
CA GLN A 231 -22.01 -6.64 -0.01
C GLN A 231 -22.23 -5.65 1.13
N ASN A 232 -22.36 -6.13 2.36
CA ASN A 232 -22.52 -5.28 3.54
C ASN A 232 -21.30 -4.37 3.75
N LEU A 233 -20.09 -4.93 3.62
CA LEU A 233 -18.84 -4.18 3.73
C LEU A 233 -18.69 -3.13 2.62
N LYS A 234 -19.07 -3.46 1.37
CA LYS A 234 -19.08 -2.48 0.28
C LYS A 234 -20.07 -1.34 0.53
N ASN A 235 -21.25 -1.64 1.07
CA ASN A 235 -22.24 -0.63 1.43
C ASN A 235 -21.72 0.28 2.54
N GLU A 236 -21.06 -0.29 3.54
CA GLU A 236 -20.44 0.47 4.63
C GLU A 236 -19.32 1.37 4.13
N LYS A 237 -18.47 0.87 3.22
CA LYS A 237 -17.42 1.68 2.58
C LYS A 237 -18.00 2.90 1.87
N MET A 238 -19.03 2.70 1.04
CA MET A 238 -19.73 3.80 0.37
C MET A 238 -20.33 4.81 1.37
N ARG A 239 -20.83 4.35 2.51
CA ARG A 239 -21.37 5.20 3.57
C ARG A 239 -20.27 6.07 4.19
N VAL A 240 -19.15 5.47 4.57
CA VAL A 240 -17.98 6.19 5.13
C VAL A 240 -17.45 7.21 4.13
N ASP A 241 -17.23 6.80 2.89
CA ASP A 241 -16.71 7.67 1.82
C ASP A 241 -17.65 8.88 1.57
N SER A 242 -18.98 8.68 1.66
CA SER A 242 -19.96 9.76 1.49
C SER A 242 -19.94 10.81 2.61
N VAL A 243 -19.57 10.40 3.83
CA VAL A 243 -19.44 11.32 4.97
C VAL A 243 -18.17 12.14 4.84
N CYS A 244 -17.06 11.50 4.45
CA CYS A 244 -15.77 12.15 4.26
C CYS A 244 -15.78 13.13 3.09
N SER A 245 -16.49 12.82 2.00
CA SER A 245 -16.60 13.69 0.81
C SER A 245 -17.62 14.84 0.95
N GLY A 246 -18.44 14.84 2.00
CA GLY A 246 -19.52 15.82 2.22
C GLY A 246 -19.08 17.25 2.56
N GLY A 247 -17.77 17.52 2.67
CA GLY A 247 -17.20 18.83 3.01
C GLY A 247 -16.93 19.76 1.82
N VAL A 248 -16.85 19.25 0.58
CA VAL A 248 -16.56 20.07 -0.61
C VAL A 248 -17.48 19.69 -1.76
N LYS A 249 -18.53 20.48 -1.98
CA LYS A 249 -19.31 20.41 -3.22
C LYS A 249 -18.46 20.95 -4.38
N SER A 250 -17.64 20.08 -4.97
CA SER A 250 -17.04 20.30 -6.29
C SER A 250 -17.82 19.49 -7.31
N GLU A 251 -18.60 20.20 -8.14
CA GLU A 251 -19.31 19.62 -9.27
C GLU A 251 -18.32 19.09 -10.32
N ASN A 252 -18.57 17.85 -10.79
CA ASN A 252 -17.97 17.21 -11.97
C ASN A 252 -16.50 16.75 -11.88
N VAL A 253 -16.28 15.59 -11.23
CA VAL A 253 -15.18 14.69 -11.60
C VAL A 253 -15.72 13.27 -11.72
N SER A 254 -15.54 12.65 -12.90
CA SER A 254 -16.04 11.31 -13.21
C SER A 254 -15.41 10.23 -12.32
N ALA A 255 -16.23 9.26 -11.90
CA ALA A 255 -15.92 8.12 -11.03
C ALA A 255 -14.68 7.28 -11.39
N SER A 256 -14.12 7.44 -12.60
CA SER A 256 -12.86 6.79 -13.01
C SER A 256 -11.62 7.37 -12.31
N MET A 257 -11.64 8.63 -11.86
CA MET A 257 -10.51 9.24 -11.13
C MET A 257 -10.52 8.93 -9.63
N ALA A 258 -11.66 8.56 -9.04
CA ALA A 258 -11.73 8.25 -7.61
C ALA A 258 -10.86 7.02 -7.26
N ASN A 259 -10.82 6.01 -8.13
CA ASN A 259 -9.93 4.85 -7.95
C ASN A 259 -8.44 5.18 -8.17
N VAL A 260 -8.13 6.23 -8.95
CA VAL A 260 -6.76 6.71 -9.17
C VAL A 260 -6.24 7.49 -7.95
N PHE A 261 -7.12 8.23 -7.26
CA PHE A 261 -6.78 9.01 -6.07
C PHE A 261 -6.87 8.22 -4.76
N SER A 262 -7.68 7.16 -4.68
CA SER A 262 -7.64 6.27 -3.50
C SER A 262 -6.31 5.51 -3.35
N ALA A 263 -5.51 5.40 -4.42
CA ALA A 263 -4.13 4.91 -4.38
C ALA A 263 -3.09 6.05 -4.23
N SER A 264 -3.52 7.31 -4.17
CA SER A 264 -2.65 8.49 -4.16
C SER A 264 -3.27 9.63 -3.33
N PHE A 265 -3.00 9.58 -2.02
CA PHE A 265 -2.93 10.73 -1.10
C PHE A 265 -4.23 11.27 -0.48
N GLU A 266 -4.32 11.15 0.85
CA GLU A 266 -4.65 12.26 1.78
C GLU A 266 -4.04 11.93 3.17
N PHE A 267 -2.84 12.46 3.45
CA PHE A 267 -2.43 12.74 4.83
C PHE A 267 -1.72 14.09 4.85
N THR A 268 -2.51 15.15 5.01
CA THR A 268 -2.03 16.40 5.61
C THR A 268 -2.55 16.41 7.03
N SER A 269 -1.63 16.38 7.99
CA SER A 269 -1.94 16.45 9.42
C SER A 269 -2.78 17.69 9.72
N ASP A 270 -4.00 17.52 10.23
CA ASP A 270 -4.67 18.56 11.00
C ASP A 270 -4.82 18.07 12.44
N ARG A 271 -4.05 18.71 13.31
CA ARG A 271 -3.95 18.40 14.74
C ARG A 271 -5.22 18.88 15.44
N SER A 272 -6.01 17.96 15.98
CA SER A 272 -6.72 18.21 17.24
C SER A 272 -6.96 16.92 18.02
N ALA A 273 -6.49 16.95 19.26
CA ALA A 273 -6.42 15.87 20.23
C ALA A 273 -7.76 15.27 20.67
N SER A 274 -7.73 13.99 21.07
CA SER A 274 -8.24 13.56 22.39
C SER A 274 -7.77 12.12 22.66
N ALA A 275 -6.74 11.99 23.49
CA ALA A 275 -6.26 10.74 24.03
C ALA A 275 -7.28 10.11 24.99
N ALA A 276 -7.40 8.78 24.95
CA ALA A 276 -7.87 7.99 26.08
C ALA A 276 -6.96 6.76 26.21
N GLU A 277 -6.26 6.72 27.35
CA GLU A 277 -5.34 5.68 27.78
C GLU A 277 -6.00 4.30 27.86
N THR A 278 -5.26 3.25 27.53
CA THR A 278 -5.27 2.02 28.34
C THR A 278 -3.90 1.35 28.26
N ARG A 279 -3.23 1.24 29.41
CA ARG A 279 -2.05 0.39 29.64
C ARG A 279 -2.52 -1.02 29.98
N LEU A 280 -1.85 -2.05 29.46
CA LEU A 280 -1.42 -3.21 30.25
C LEU A 280 -0.30 -3.97 29.54
N ALA A 281 0.61 -4.48 30.37
CA ALA A 281 1.94 -4.97 30.06
C ALA A 281 1.98 -6.26 29.23
N SER A 282 2.93 -6.33 28.29
CA SER A 282 3.42 -7.60 27.72
C SER A 282 4.75 -7.98 28.36
N GLN A 283 4.83 -9.25 28.79
CA GLN A 283 6.07 -9.89 29.21
C GLN A 283 6.87 -10.29 27.96
N ALA A 284 8.17 -9.99 28.01
CA ALA A 284 9.13 -10.24 26.95
C ALA A 284 9.45 -11.74 26.77
N LEU A 285 9.51 -12.17 25.51
CA LEU A 285 10.22 -13.38 25.08
C LEU A 285 11.16 -12.94 23.95
N GLU A 286 12.45 -13.24 24.10
CA GLU A 286 13.52 -12.88 23.16
C GLU A 286 13.40 -13.65 21.82
N PRO A 287 13.79 -13.05 20.67
CA PRO A 287 13.72 -13.73 19.38
C PRO A 287 15.05 -14.40 19.03
N ASP A 288 14.99 -15.71 18.77
CA ASP A 288 16.08 -16.48 18.18
C ASP A 288 15.92 -16.57 16.65
N LYS A 289 17.04 -16.45 15.94
CA LYS A 289 17.13 -16.21 14.49
C LYS A 289 16.84 -17.48 13.67
N ALA A 290 15.63 -17.64 13.13
CA ALA A 290 15.33 -18.44 11.91
C ALA A 290 13.82 -18.40 11.56
N PHE A 291 13.36 -17.42 10.77
CA PHE A 291 11.91 -17.20 10.59
C PHE A 291 11.33 -17.47 9.19
N PHE A 292 12.11 -17.49 8.11
CA PHE A 292 11.54 -17.69 6.76
C PHE A 292 11.22 -19.16 6.39
N THR A 293 11.68 -20.14 7.17
CA THR A 293 11.31 -21.56 6.96
C THR A 293 10.21 -22.05 7.91
N ASN A 294 9.85 -21.27 8.95
CA ASN A 294 8.96 -21.73 10.02
C ASN A 294 7.51 -21.25 9.91
N GLN A 295 7.19 -20.22 9.11
CA GLN A 295 5.78 -19.88 8.85
C GLN A 295 5.06 -20.95 8.01
N VAL A 296 5.78 -21.74 7.21
CA VAL A 296 5.20 -22.89 6.49
C VAL A 296 4.96 -24.09 7.41
N VAL A 297 5.71 -24.24 8.51
CA VAL A 297 5.61 -25.41 9.41
C VAL A 297 4.56 -25.21 10.51
N ILE A 298 4.28 -23.98 10.94
CA ILE A 298 3.30 -23.73 12.02
C ILE A 298 1.84 -23.82 11.54
N MET A 299 1.59 -23.74 10.23
CA MET A 299 0.25 -23.98 9.66
C MET A 299 -0.07 -25.45 9.31
N GLU A 300 0.85 -26.40 9.54
CA GLU A 300 0.60 -27.85 9.34
C GLU A 300 0.13 -28.59 10.61
N GLN A 301 -0.12 -27.88 11.72
CA GLN A 301 -0.62 -28.50 12.96
C GLN A 301 -1.93 -27.92 13.53
N PHE A 302 -2.72 -27.22 12.71
CA PHE A 302 -4.12 -26.90 12.99
C PHE A 302 -5.01 -27.14 11.78
#